data_AF-A0A952E1G5-F1
#
_entry.id   AF-A0A952E1G5-F1
#
_cell.length_a   1.000
_cell.length_b   1.000
_cell.length_c   1.000
_cell.angle_alpha   90.00
_cell.angle_beta   90.00
_cell.angle_gamma   90.00
#
_symmetry.space_group_name_H-M   'P 1'
#
loop_
_entity.id
_entity.type
_entity.pdbx_description
1 polymer ?
#
loop_
_entity_poly.entity_id
_entity_poly.type
_entity_poly.pdbx_seq_one_letter_code
_entity_poly.pdbx_strand_id
1 'polypeptide(L)'
;MTAIDIQTKRGLQISQWLALGAVAAISAVLAVLVVQWVALAIWPDAALFKPLDSYARSALFTIVPAFGATAVLAWLSSRRADPTSAFIRISIVALLLSLIPDYLLPVPHRTFLASSIAAFMHLVAAAVIVSILVIGYRRYSSHA
;
A
#
# COMPACT_ATOMS: atom_id res chain seq x y z
N MET A 1 -7.54 15.43 47.30
CA MET A 1 -7.03 14.28 46.52
C MET A 1 -7.43 14.50 45.08
N THR A 2 -6.53 15.03 44.27
CA THR A 2 -6.77 15.32 42.86
C THR A 2 -6.63 14.01 42.09
N ALA A 3 -7.73 13.47 41.58
CA ALA A 3 -7.69 12.33 40.68
C ALA A 3 -6.97 12.77 39.40
N ILE A 4 -5.75 12.27 39.21
CA ILE A 4 -5.06 12.34 37.93
C ILE A 4 -5.86 11.41 37.02
N ASP A 5 -6.77 11.99 36.24
CA ASP A 5 -7.40 11.31 35.12
C ASP A 5 -6.29 11.03 34.10
N ILE A 6 -5.67 9.86 34.22
CA ILE A 6 -4.75 9.35 33.22
C ILE A 6 -5.64 9.04 32.01
N GLN A 7 -5.86 10.05 31.15
CA GLN A 7 -6.34 9.85 29.80
C GLN A 7 -5.35 8.91 29.10
N THR A 8 -5.54 7.60 29.26
CA THR A 8 -4.93 6.59 28.42
C THR A 8 -5.38 6.92 27.00
N LYS A 9 -4.48 7.49 26.19
CA LYS A 9 -4.66 7.65 24.73
C LYS A 9 -5.21 6.33 24.19
N ARG A 10 -6.51 6.27 23.92
CA ARG A 10 -7.15 5.03 23.48
C ARG A 10 -6.80 4.88 22.01
N GLY A 11 -5.78 4.08 21.72
CA GLY A 11 -5.44 3.72 20.35
C GLY A 11 -6.63 3.11 19.62
N LEU A 12 -6.61 3.16 18.28
CA LEU A 12 -7.64 2.55 17.44
C LEU A 12 -7.92 1.10 17.86
N GLN A 13 -9.20 0.71 17.83
CA GLN A 13 -9.62 -0.67 18.06
C GLN A 13 -9.17 -1.58 16.90
N ILE A 14 -8.99 -2.87 17.19
CA ILE A 14 -8.58 -3.87 16.18
C ILE A 14 -9.56 -3.88 14.99
N SER A 15 -10.87 -3.79 15.24
CA SER A 15 -11.89 -3.71 14.20
C SER A 15 -11.71 -2.51 13.26
N GLN A 16 -11.28 -1.36 13.79
CA GLN A 16 -10.99 -0.17 12.99
C GLN A 16 -9.75 -0.35 12.13
N TRP A 17 -8.71 -1.01 12.66
CA TRP A 17 -7.52 -1.37 11.87
C TRP A 17 -7.85 -2.35 10.74
N LEU A 18 -8.66 -3.36 11.04
CA LEU A 18 -9.10 -4.34 10.03
C LEU A 18 -9.93 -3.67 8.94
N ALA A 19 -10.88 -2.81 9.31
CA ALA A 19 -11.68 -2.06 8.34
C ALA A 19 -10.81 -1.13 7.48
N LEU A 20 -9.89 -0.39 8.11
CA LEU A 20 -9.00 0.53 7.41
C LEU A 20 -8.06 -0.20 6.44
N GLY A 21 -7.49 -1.33 6.87
CA GLY A 21 -6.65 -2.18 6.03
C GLY A 21 -7.43 -2.81 4.87
N ALA A 22 -8.66 -3.27 5.11
CA ALA A 22 -9.52 -3.82 4.08
C ALA A 22 -9.89 -2.77 3.02
N VAL A 23 -10.27 -1.56 3.43
CA VAL A 23 -10.56 -0.45 2.50
C VAL A 23 -9.31 -0.10 1.69
N ALA A 24 -8.16 0.03 2.33
CA ALA A 24 -6.90 0.31 1.64
C ALA A 24 -6.55 -0.78 0.60
N ALA A 25 -6.67 -2.05 0.98
CA ALA A 25 -6.39 -3.18 0.09
C ALA A 25 -7.35 -3.22 -1.11
N ILE A 26 -8.66 -3.13 -0.87
CA ILE A 26 -9.68 -3.18 -1.93
C ILE A 26 -9.51 -1.99 -2.90
N SER A 27 -9.36 -0.77 -2.37
CA SER A 27 -9.17 0.41 -3.21
C SER A 27 -7.89 0.34 -4.03
N ALA A 28 -6.78 -0.14 -3.44
CA ALA A 28 -5.52 -0.28 -4.15
C ALA A 28 -5.60 -1.35 -5.24
N VAL A 29 -6.22 -2.51 -4.96
CA VAL A 29 -6.44 -3.55 -5.97
C VAL A 29 -7.24 -2.98 -7.14
N LEU A 30 -8.36 -2.32 -6.87
CA LEU A 30 -9.19 -1.73 -7.94
C LEU A 30 -8.39 -0.73 -8.79
N ALA A 31 -7.63 0.17 -8.16
CA ALA A 31 -6.80 1.13 -8.87
C ALA A 31 -5.73 0.46 -9.74
N VAL A 32 -5.02 -0.52 -9.20
CA VAL A 32 -3.98 -1.28 -9.90
C VAL A 32 -4.55 -2.07 -11.07
N LEU A 33 -5.72 -2.72 -10.90
CA LEU A 33 -6.36 -3.48 -11.96
C LEU A 33 -6.88 -2.58 -13.09
N VAL A 34 -7.38 -1.38 -12.78
CA VAL A 34 -7.73 -0.38 -13.80
C VAL A 34 -6.50 0.03 -14.60
N VAL A 35 -5.38 0.30 -13.94
CA VAL A 35 -4.12 0.66 -14.61
C VAL A 35 -3.63 -0.47 -15.50
N GLN A 36 -3.64 -1.72 -15.00
CA GLN A 36 -3.27 -2.88 -15.80
C GLN A 36 -4.18 -3.04 -17.02
N TRP A 37 -5.49 -2.92 -16.83
CA TRP A 37 -6.46 -3.01 -17.92
C TRP A 37 -6.22 -1.96 -19.01
N VAL A 38 -6.00 -0.70 -18.63
CA VAL A 38 -5.65 0.38 -19.57
C VAL A 38 -4.32 0.07 -20.27
N ALA A 39 -3.30 -0.35 -19.53
CA ALA A 39 -1.99 -0.63 -20.09
C ALA A 39 -2.05 -1.77 -21.12
N LEU A 40 -2.79 -2.85 -20.83
CA LEU A 40 -2.95 -3.98 -21.75
C LEU A 40 -3.85 -3.66 -22.94
N ALA A 41 -4.80 -2.72 -22.81
CA ALA A 41 -5.59 -2.24 -23.92
C ALA A 41 -4.76 -1.43 -24.94
N ILE A 42 -3.76 -0.68 -24.45
CA ILE A 42 -2.88 0.14 -25.30
C ILE A 42 -1.67 -0.67 -25.81
N TRP A 43 -1.09 -1.53 -24.97
CA TRP A 43 0.08 -2.35 -25.28
C TRP A 43 -0.16 -3.83 -24.96
N PRO A 44 -0.84 -4.59 -25.84
CA PRO A 44 -1.18 -5.98 -25.60
C PRO A 44 0.04 -6.88 -25.33
N ASP A 45 1.16 -6.61 -26.00
CA ASP A 45 2.41 -7.37 -25.84
C ASP A 45 2.98 -7.30 -24.42
N ALA A 46 2.59 -6.29 -23.62
CA ALA A 46 2.97 -6.20 -22.22
C ALA A 46 2.41 -7.38 -21.39
N ALA A 47 1.36 -8.06 -21.85
CA ALA A 47 0.84 -9.27 -21.21
C ALA A 47 1.82 -10.47 -21.25
N LEU A 48 2.81 -10.45 -22.15
CA LEU A 48 3.87 -11.47 -22.20
C LEU A 48 4.83 -11.37 -21.00
N PHE A 49 4.89 -10.19 -20.37
CA PHE A 49 5.67 -9.98 -19.18
C PHE A 49 4.94 -10.59 -17.98
N LYS A 50 5.53 -11.63 -17.36
CA LYS A 50 4.89 -12.40 -16.30
C LYS A 50 4.18 -11.55 -15.23
N PRO A 51 4.76 -10.48 -14.66
CA PRO A 51 4.04 -9.68 -13.66
C PRO A 51 2.69 -9.12 -14.13
N LEU A 52 2.51 -8.90 -15.44
CA LEU A 52 1.30 -8.33 -16.05
C LEU A 52 0.39 -9.37 -16.72
N ASP A 53 0.79 -10.65 -16.75
CA ASP A 53 0.03 -11.73 -17.43
C ASP A 53 -1.30 -12.09 -16.73
N SER A 54 -1.48 -11.66 -15.48
CA SER A 54 -2.56 -12.12 -14.62
C SER A 54 -3.02 -11.04 -13.66
N TYR A 55 -4.30 -10.67 -13.76
CA TYR A 55 -4.96 -9.77 -12.82
C TYR A 55 -4.99 -10.32 -11.39
N ALA A 56 -5.15 -11.65 -11.23
CA ALA A 56 -5.13 -12.28 -9.91
C ALA A 56 -3.75 -12.14 -9.24
N ARG A 57 -2.67 -12.25 -10.03
CA ARG A 57 -1.30 -12.04 -9.54
C ARG A 57 -1.09 -10.60 -9.08
N SER A 58 -1.49 -9.62 -9.90
CA SER A 58 -1.43 -8.20 -9.53
C SER A 58 -2.21 -7.89 -8.27
N ALA A 59 -3.40 -8.48 -8.12
CA ALA A 59 -4.22 -8.34 -6.92
C ALA A 59 -3.51 -8.89 -5.68
N LEU A 60 -2.96 -10.11 -5.75
CA LEU A 60 -2.22 -10.72 -4.63
C LEU A 60 -1.00 -9.90 -4.22
N PHE A 61 -0.21 -9.43 -5.19
CA PHE A 61 0.94 -8.55 -4.94
C PHE A 61 0.56 -7.16 -4.43
N THR A 62 -0.71 -6.76 -4.52
CA THR A 62 -1.22 -5.51 -3.93
C THR A 62 -1.77 -5.73 -2.53
N ILE A 63 -2.50 -6.82 -2.31
CA ILE A 63 -3.16 -7.14 -1.04
C ILE A 63 -2.13 -7.38 0.07
N VAL A 64 -1.09 -8.19 -0.20
CA VAL A 64 -0.11 -8.56 0.82
C VAL A 64 0.63 -7.32 1.37
N PRO A 65 1.18 -6.42 0.54
CA PRO A 65 1.77 -5.17 1.02
C PRO A 65 0.76 -4.22 1.69
N ALA A 66 -0.50 -4.17 1.26
CA ALA A 66 -1.51 -3.32 1.89
C ALA A 66 -1.76 -3.71 3.35
N PHE A 67 -1.89 -5.00 3.64
CA PHE A 67 -2.00 -5.49 5.02
C PHE A 67 -0.69 -5.31 5.79
N GLY A 68 0.46 -5.55 5.16
CA GLY A 68 1.77 -5.27 5.76
C GLY A 68 1.91 -3.80 6.17
N ALA A 69 1.54 -2.87 5.30
CA ALA A 69 1.56 -1.43 5.58
C ALA A 69 0.60 -1.04 6.71
N THR A 70 -0.59 -1.66 6.75
CA THR A 70 -1.55 -1.47 7.84
C THR A 70 -0.95 -1.92 9.18
N ALA A 71 -0.31 -3.09 9.22
CA ALA A 71 0.36 -3.59 10.40
C ALA A 71 1.54 -2.70 10.84
N VAL A 72 2.32 -2.18 9.89
CA VAL A 72 3.42 -1.23 10.19
C VAL A 72 2.87 0.06 10.80
N LEU A 73 1.82 0.65 10.23
CA LEU A 73 1.23 1.86 10.78
C LEU A 73 0.61 1.61 12.17
N ALA A 74 -0.09 0.49 12.36
CA ALA A 74 -0.63 0.10 13.65
C ALA A 74 0.48 -0.05 14.70
N TRP A 75 1.58 -0.73 14.34
CA TRP A 75 2.74 -0.88 15.21
C TRP A 75 3.38 0.48 15.56
N LEU A 76 3.60 1.35 14.57
CA LEU A 76 4.15 2.69 14.79
C LEU A 76 3.26 3.53 15.70
N SER A 77 1.93 3.43 15.55
CA SER A 77 0.96 4.19 16.36
C SER A 77 1.07 3.89 17.85
N SER A 78 1.56 2.70 18.21
CA SER A 78 1.78 2.29 19.60
C SER A 78 3.16 2.70 20.17
N ARG A 79 4.11 3.14 19.33
CA ARG A 79 5.53 3.33 19.73
C ARG A 79 6.12 4.69 19.43
N ARG A 80 5.53 5.48 18.54
CA ARG A 80 6.08 6.77 18.09
C ARG A 80 5.14 7.90 18.45
N ALA A 81 5.72 9.06 18.80
CA ALA A 81 4.96 10.29 19.01
C ALA A 81 4.35 10.81 17.70
N ASP A 82 5.07 10.67 16.58
CA ASP A 82 4.59 10.97 15.22
C ASP A 82 4.65 9.71 14.34
N PRO A 83 3.62 8.85 14.41
CA PRO A 83 3.58 7.61 13.65
C PRO A 83 3.35 7.83 12.15
N THR A 84 2.69 8.93 11.77
CA THR A 84 2.36 9.21 10.37
C THR A 84 3.60 9.58 9.57
N SER A 85 4.42 10.50 10.09
CA SER A 85 5.66 10.90 9.41
C SER A 85 6.64 9.72 9.28
N ALA A 86 6.77 8.91 10.35
CA ALA A 86 7.57 7.70 10.32
C ALA A 86 7.06 6.69 9.27
N PHE A 87 5.75 6.47 9.22
CA PHE A 87 5.12 5.57 8.25
C PHE A 87 5.36 6.01 6.81
N ILE A 88 5.17 7.31 6.49
CA ILE A 88 5.40 7.84 5.14
C ILE A 88 6.85 7.61 4.71
N ARG A 89 7.83 7.85 5.59
CA ARG A 89 9.25 7.59 5.29
C ARG A 89 9.51 6.12 4.99
N ILE A 90 8.97 5.21 5.79
CA ILE A 90 9.10 3.77 5.55
C ILE A 90 8.44 3.39 4.22
N SER A 91 7.25 3.92 3.92
CA SER A 91 6.54 3.65 2.68
C SER A 91 7.29 4.15 1.45
N ILE A 92 7.97 5.30 1.53
CA ILE A 92 8.86 5.78 0.46
C ILE A 92 10.01 4.80 0.24
N VAL A 93 10.68 4.36 1.31
CA VAL A 93 11.77 3.38 1.21
C VAL A 93 11.26 2.06 0.63
N ALA A 94 10.12 1.57 1.12
CA ALA A 94 9.50 0.34 0.64
C ALA A 94 9.12 0.42 -0.84
N LEU A 95 8.58 1.56 -1.29
CA LEU A 95 8.30 1.82 -2.70
C LEU A 95 9.58 1.78 -3.53
N LEU A 96 10.64 2.47 -3.12
CA LEU A 96 11.91 2.45 -3.84
C LEU A 96 12.50 1.04 -3.94
N LEU A 97 12.42 0.27 -2.85
CA LEU A 97 12.86 -1.12 -2.83
C LEU A 97 11.98 -2.02 -3.71
N SER A 98 10.67 -1.75 -3.81
CA SER A 98 9.76 -2.54 -4.66
C SER A 98 9.98 -2.33 -6.15
N LEU A 99 10.68 -1.27 -6.56
CA LEU A 99 11.06 -1.06 -7.96
C LEU A 99 12.25 -1.93 -8.40
N ILE A 100 13.08 -2.39 -7.46
CA ILE A 100 14.28 -3.19 -7.77
C ILE A 100 13.89 -4.47 -8.54
N PRO A 101 12.89 -5.26 -8.09
CA PRO A 101 12.41 -6.42 -8.83
C PRO A 101 12.06 -6.13 -10.30
N ASP A 102 11.44 -4.98 -10.58
CA ASP A 102 10.91 -4.65 -11.91
C ASP A 102 12.01 -4.46 -12.97
N TYR A 103 13.20 -3.99 -12.55
CA TYR A 103 14.32 -3.70 -13.45
C TYR A 103 15.48 -4.70 -13.34
N LEU A 104 15.70 -5.30 -12.17
CA LEU A 104 16.85 -6.18 -11.94
C LEU A 104 16.54 -7.66 -12.12
N LEU A 105 15.32 -8.14 -11.81
CA LEU A 105 15.05 -9.58 -11.90
C LEU A 105 15.00 -10.04 -13.36
N PRO A 106 15.72 -11.11 -13.73
CA PRO A 106 15.66 -11.67 -15.07
C PRO A 106 14.34 -12.43 -15.23
N VAL A 107 13.38 -11.78 -15.89
CA VAL A 107 12.06 -12.34 -16.18
C VAL A 107 11.89 -12.43 -17.69
N PRO A 108 11.25 -13.49 -18.23
CA PRO A 108 10.94 -13.59 -19.65
C PRO A 108 10.16 -12.38 -20.16
N HIS A 109 10.43 -11.97 -21.40
CA HIS A 109 9.78 -10.83 -22.09
C HIS A 109 9.87 -9.49 -21.33
N ARG A 110 10.88 -9.34 -20.46
CA ARG A 110 11.17 -8.08 -19.79
C ARG A 110 11.63 -7.03 -20.80
N THR A 111 10.74 -6.11 -21.14
CA THR A 111 11.04 -4.88 -21.89
C THR A 111 11.06 -3.69 -20.95
N PHE A 112 11.76 -2.62 -21.33
CA PHE A 112 11.77 -1.39 -20.54
C PHE A 112 10.35 -0.82 -20.32
N LEU A 113 9.48 -0.94 -21.33
CA LEU A 113 8.08 -0.52 -21.25
C LEU A 113 7.30 -1.37 -20.24
N ALA A 114 7.39 -2.70 -20.31
CA ALA A 114 6.66 -3.59 -19.41
C ALA A 114 7.13 -3.43 -17.95
N SER A 115 8.44 -3.28 -17.73
CA SER A 115 9.00 -2.94 -16.42
C SER A 115 8.49 -1.59 -15.91
N SER A 116 8.36 -0.59 -16.78
CA SER A 116 7.86 0.73 -16.41
C SER A 116 6.36 0.73 -16.09
N ILE A 117 5.56 -0.11 -16.76
CA ILE A 117 4.15 -0.33 -16.41
C ILE A 117 4.05 -0.96 -15.01
N ALA A 118 4.84 -1.99 -14.72
CA ALA A 118 4.86 -2.61 -13.40
C ALA A 118 5.31 -1.64 -12.30
N ALA A 119 6.38 -0.88 -12.55
CA ALA A 119 6.86 0.16 -11.64
C ALA A 119 5.79 1.24 -11.38
N PHE A 120 5.04 1.63 -12.42
CA PHE A 120 3.94 2.57 -12.28
C PHE A 120 2.77 1.99 -11.46
N MET A 121 2.45 0.71 -11.62
CA MET A 121 1.46 0.03 -10.78
C MET A 121 1.88 0.01 -9.29
N HIS A 122 3.18 -0.17 -8.98
CA HIS A 122 3.68 -0.05 -7.62
C HIS A 122 3.47 1.35 -7.05
N LEU A 123 3.75 2.40 -7.84
CA LEU A 123 3.52 3.78 -7.44
C LEU A 123 2.04 4.05 -7.13
N VAL A 124 1.14 3.58 -7.99
CA VAL A 124 -0.32 3.72 -7.82
C VAL A 124 -0.78 2.99 -6.56
N ALA A 125 -0.34 1.74 -6.36
CA ALA A 125 -0.65 0.97 -5.17
C ALA A 125 -0.19 1.70 -3.90
N ALA A 126 1.08 2.13 -3.86
CA ALA A 126 1.65 2.84 -2.72
C ALA A 126 0.90 4.14 -2.43
N ALA A 127 0.62 4.95 -3.47
CA ALA A 127 -0.11 6.21 -3.31
C ALA A 127 -1.50 6.00 -2.70
N VAL A 128 -2.26 5.02 -3.21
CA VAL A 128 -3.61 4.71 -2.71
C VAL A 128 -3.56 4.17 -1.28
N ILE A 129 -2.72 3.16 -1.02
CA ILE A 129 -2.58 2.54 0.30
C ILE A 129 -2.18 3.59 1.34
N VAL A 130 -1.10 4.33 1.08
CA VAL A 130 -0.57 5.32 2.03
C VAL A 130 -1.59 6.43 2.28
N SER A 131 -2.25 6.94 1.25
CA SER A 131 -3.25 8.00 1.40
C SER A 131 -4.41 7.55 2.26
N ILE A 132 -5.00 6.38 1.97
CA ILE A 132 -6.14 5.84 2.73
C ILE A 132 -5.74 5.59 4.18
N LEU A 133 -4.60 4.92 4.41
CA LEU A 133 -4.15 4.60 5.76
C LEU A 133 -3.86 5.86 6.59
N VAL A 134 -3.19 6.85 6.01
CA VAL A 134 -2.86 8.11 6.71
C VAL A 134 -4.11 8.93 6.99
N ILE A 135 -4.98 9.13 6.01
CA ILE A 135 -6.23 9.90 6.17
C ILE A 135 -7.15 9.20 7.16
N GLY A 136 -7.34 7.89 7.01
CA GLY A 136 -8.17 7.09 7.90
C GLY A 136 -7.66 7.08 9.33
N TYR A 137 -6.36 6.87 9.53
CA TYR A 137 -5.74 6.91 10.86
C TYR A 137 -5.93 8.28 11.54
N ARG A 138 -5.70 9.38 10.81
CA ARG A 138 -5.92 10.74 11.34
C ARG A 138 -7.37 10.97 11.73
N ARG A 139 -8.32 10.53 10.89
CA ARG A 139 -9.75 10.65 11.15
C ARG A 139 -10.18 9.86 12.39
N TYR A 140 -9.72 8.62 12.57
CA TYR A 140 -10.06 7.87 13.76
C TYR A 140 -9.40 8.44 15.02
N SER A 141 -8.17 8.93 14.90
CA SER A 141 -7.43 9.51 16.04
C SER A 141 -7.97 10.86 16.50
N SER A 142 -8.70 11.59 15.65
CA SER A 142 -9.35 12.84 16.03
C SER A 142 -10.70 12.65 16.72
N HIS A 143 -11.26 11.43 16.70
CA HIS A 143 -12.55 11.08 17.30
C HIS A 143 -12.39 10.08 18.47
N ALA A 144 -11.16 9.78 18.89
CA ALA A 144 -10.82 8.87 19.97
C ALA A 144 -10.35 9.64 21.21
#